data_AF-A0AA97CWF4-F1
#
_entry.id   AF-A0AA97CWF4-F1
#
_cell.length_a   1.000
_cell.length_b   1.000
_cell.length_c   1.000
_cell.angle_alpha   90.00
_cell.angle_beta   90.00
_cell.angle_gamma   90.00
#
_symmetry.space_group_name_H-M   'P 1'
#
loop_
_entity.id
_entity.type
_entity.pdbx_description
1 polymer ?
#
loop_
_entity_poly.entity_id
_entity_poly.type
_entity_poly.pdbx_seq_one_letter_code
_entity_poly.pdbx_strand_id
1 'polypeptide(L)'
;MPTAPATVALTIRVDNDYAHGPTYTHLLHVDVPAPAVGEDLTDWAMDELFPYTGEGPDYAHMDAIYSVQIIGAPADFDDILGLSVSAMG
;
A
#
# COMPACT_ATOMS: atom_id res chain seq x y z
N MET A 1 8.09 -22.37 17.86
CA MET A 1 7.82 -20.95 18.13
C MET A 1 7.70 -20.29 16.76
N PRO A 2 6.53 -19.79 16.31
CA PRO A 2 6.53 -18.94 15.13
C PRO A 2 7.17 -17.61 15.55
N THR A 3 8.32 -17.30 14.96
CA THR A 3 9.00 -16.01 15.06
C THR A 3 8.06 -14.91 14.55
N ALA A 4 7.99 -13.79 15.26
CA ALA A 4 7.26 -12.60 14.82
C ALA A 4 7.61 -12.25 13.35
N PRO A 5 6.67 -11.70 12.56
CA PRO A 5 6.95 -11.41 11.16
C PRO A 5 8.12 -10.44 11.08
N ALA A 6 9.15 -10.82 10.33
CA ALA A 6 10.22 -9.90 10.00
C ALA A 6 9.59 -8.73 9.25
N THR A 7 9.76 -7.51 9.73
CA THR A 7 9.31 -6.32 9.00
C THR A 7 10.14 -6.16 7.74
N VAL A 8 9.51 -5.76 6.65
CA VAL A 8 10.16 -5.45 5.36
C VAL A 8 10.05 -3.96 5.08
N ALA A 9 11.19 -3.35 4.75
CA ALA A 9 11.27 -1.95 4.40
C ALA A 9 10.96 -1.77 2.90
N LEU A 10 9.85 -1.12 2.58
CA LEU A 10 9.36 -0.96 1.20
C LEU A 10 9.38 0.51 0.78
N THR A 11 9.48 0.73 -0.53
CA THR A 11 9.13 2.00 -1.16
C THR A 11 7.82 1.82 -1.91
N ILE A 12 6.81 2.57 -1.51
CA ILE A 12 5.48 2.52 -2.11
C ILE A 12 5.15 3.84 -2.81
N ARG A 13 4.41 3.74 -3.90
CA ARG A 13 3.73 4.86 -4.54
C ARG A 13 2.25 4.79 -4.15
N VAL A 14 1.74 5.88 -3.62
CA VAL A 14 0.31 6.06 -3.28
C VAL A 14 -0.26 7.09 -4.24
N ASP A 15 -1.37 6.77 -4.89
CA ASP A 15 -2.13 7.71 -5.71
C ASP A 15 -3.57 7.80 -5.19
N ASN A 16 -4.01 9.03 -4.91
CA ASN A 16 -5.35 9.35 -4.41
C ASN A 16 -6.04 10.27 -5.43
N ASP A 17 -7.07 9.77 -6.11
CA ASP A 17 -7.80 10.52 -7.14
C ASP A 17 -9.22 10.86 -6.67
N TYR A 18 -9.43 12.10 -6.24
CA TYR A 18 -10.72 12.56 -5.73
C TYR A 18 -11.65 13.03 -6.85
N ALA A 19 -12.88 12.51 -6.87
CA ALA A 19 -13.88 12.85 -7.87
C ALA A 19 -14.18 14.35 -7.85
N HIS A 20 -14.04 14.98 -9.02
CA HIS A 20 -14.17 16.44 -9.19
C HIS A 20 -13.20 17.28 -8.34
N GLY A 21 -12.19 16.64 -7.75
CA GLY A 21 -11.21 17.23 -6.86
C GLY A 21 -9.78 17.13 -7.41
N PRO A 22 -8.78 17.35 -6.54
CA PRO A 22 -7.38 17.15 -6.86
C PRO A 22 -7.00 15.66 -6.92
N THR A 23 -5.92 15.38 -7.63
CA THR A 23 -5.22 14.09 -7.57
C THR A 23 -3.90 14.29 -6.84
N TYR A 24 -3.55 13.35 -5.96
CA TYR A 24 -2.29 13.36 -5.22
C TYR A 24 -1.48 12.10 -5.51
N THR A 25 -0.16 12.26 -5.58
CA THR A 25 0.79 11.16 -5.71
C THR A 25 1.87 11.33 -4.66
N HIS A 26 2.10 10.30 -3.85
CA HIS A 26 3.11 10.26 -2.81
C HIS A 26 4.06 9.08 -3.00
N LEU A 27 5.34 9.30 -2.70
CA LEU A 27 6.33 8.25 -2.57
C LEU A 27 6.69 8.11 -1.09
N LEU A 28 6.37 6.97 -0.50
CA LEU A 28 6.56 6.71 0.91
C LEU A 28 7.57 5.58 1.12
N HIS A 29 8.34 5.68 2.20
CA HIS A 29 9.15 4.58 2.70
C HIS A 29 8.50 4.06 3.97
N VAL A 30 8.15 2.78 3.99
CA VAL A 30 7.34 2.17 5.05
C VAL A 30 7.97 0.86 5.51
N ASP A 31 7.87 0.59 6.81
CA ASP A 31 8.21 -0.71 7.39
C ASP A 31 6.92 -1.44 7.72
N VAL A 32 6.64 -2.55 7.03
CA VAL A 32 5.42 -3.34 7.20
C VAL A 32 5.74 -4.79 7.53
N PRO A 33 4.85 -5.56 8.18
CA PRO A 33 5.02 -6.99 8.34
C PRO A 33 5.24 -7.67 6.98
N ALA A 34 6.25 -8.53 6.88
CA ALA A 34 6.41 -9.36 5.69
C ALA A 34 5.21 -10.31 5.52
N PRO A 35 4.75 -10.57 4.28
CA PRO A 35 3.66 -11.50 4.02
C PRO A 35 4.06 -12.90 4.48
N ALA A 36 3.11 -13.63 5.05
CA ALA A 36 3.32 -15.00 5.47
C ALA A 36 3.47 -15.93 4.26
N VAL A 37 4.18 -17.04 4.44
CA VAL A 37 4.37 -18.02 3.36
C VAL A 37 3.01 -18.60 2.94
N GLY A 38 2.62 -18.37 1.68
CA GLY A 38 1.36 -18.85 1.11
C GLY A 38 0.14 -17.96 1.39
N GLU A 39 0.34 -16.77 1.98
CA GLU A 39 -0.68 -15.74 2.10
C GLU A 39 -1.04 -15.13 0.73
N ASP A 40 -2.27 -14.65 0.59
CA ASP A 40 -2.68 -13.90 -0.60
C ASP A 40 -2.05 -12.51 -0.54
N LEU A 41 -1.12 -12.24 -1.45
CA LEU A 41 -0.40 -10.97 -1.51
C LEU A 41 -1.32 -9.78 -1.75
N THR A 42 -2.47 -9.97 -2.42
CA THR A 42 -3.46 -8.91 -2.65
C THR A 42 -4.16 -8.54 -1.35
N ASP A 43 -4.57 -9.55 -0.58
CA ASP A 43 -5.20 -9.38 0.73
C ASP A 43 -4.23 -8.72 1.71
N TRP A 44 -3.01 -9.23 1.78
CA TRP A 44 -1.92 -8.63 2.56
C TRP A 44 -1.65 -7.17 2.17
N ALA A 45 -1.59 -6.85 0.87
CA ALA A 45 -1.36 -5.46 0.44
C ALA A 45 -2.56 -4.55 0.76
N MET A 46 -3.79 -5.07 0.72
CA MET A 46 -4.97 -4.34 1.16
C MET A 46 -4.93 -4.04 2.66
N ASP A 47 -4.50 -4.99 3.49
CA ASP A 47 -4.44 -4.81 4.94
C ASP A 47 -3.27 -3.92 5.38
N GLU A 48 -2.07 -4.13 4.81
CA GLU A 48 -0.84 -3.50 5.29
C GLU A 48 -0.47 -2.22 4.53
N LEU A 49 -0.84 -2.09 3.25
CA LEU A 49 -0.42 -0.94 2.42
C LEU A 49 -1.56 0.06 2.14
N PHE A 50 -2.80 -0.41 1.99
CA PHE A 50 -3.94 0.46 1.71
C PHE A 50 -4.20 1.52 2.80
N PRO A 51 -3.92 1.29 4.10
CA PRO A 51 -4.06 2.33 5.13
C PRO A 51 -3.17 3.57 4.95
N TYR A 52 -2.13 3.51 4.08
CA TYR A 52 -1.30 4.66 3.73
C TYR A 52 -1.93 5.56 2.65
N THR A 53 -3.10 5.18 2.11
CA THR A 53 -3.86 5.98 1.15
C THR A 53 -4.73 7.02 1.83
N GLY A 54 -5.19 8.00 1.05
CA GLY A 54 -6.00 9.12 1.52
C GLY A 54 -5.20 10.31 2.08
N GLU A 55 -5.79 11.50 1.96
CA GLU A 55 -5.20 12.78 2.37
C GLU A 55 -5.76 13.30 3.70
N GLY A 56 -6.36 12.41 4.50
CA GLY A 56 -6.93 12.75 5.81
C GLY A 56 -8.38 13.27 5.75
N PRO A 57 -8.87 13.83 6.87
CA PRO A 57 -10.31 14.05 7.09
C PRO A 57 -10.93 15.09 6.17
N ASP A 58 -10.13 16.03 5.66
CA ASP A 58 -10.61 17.10 4.77
C ASP A 58 -11.14 16.54 3.45
N TYR A 59 -10.70 15.35 3.03
CA TYR A 59 -11.12 14.71 1.78
C TYR A 59 -12.02 13.48 2.00
N ALA A 60 -12.30 13.11 3.25
CA ALA A 60 -13.07 11.90 3.60
C ALA A 60 -14.55 11.94 3.16
N HIS A 61 -15.03 13.08 2.69
CA HIS A 61 -16.40 13.27 2.21
C HIS A 61 -16.51 13.24 0.68
N MET A 62 -15.39 13.03 -0.02
CA MET A 62 -15.30 12.98 -1.47
C MET A 62 -15.13 11.53 -1.92
N ASP A 63 -15.90 11.12 -2.92
CA ASP A 63 -15.66 9.86 -3.61
C ASP A 63 -14.26 9.88 -4.23
N ALA A 64 -13.51 8.80 -4.11
CA ALA A 64 -12.15 8.73 -4.64
C ALA A 64 -11.76 7.33 -5.08
N ILE A 65 -10.76 7.28 -5.97
CA ILE A 65 -10.03 6.06 -6.27
C ILE A 65 -8.69 6.16 -5.54
N TYR A 66 -8.46 5.22 -4.63
CA TYR A 66 -7.23 5.08 -3.90
C TYR A 66 -6.44 3.91 -4.46
N SER A 67 -5.14 4.10 -4.67
CA SER A 67 -4.26 3.03 -5.11
C SER A 67 -2.90 3.11 -4.44
N VAL A 68 -2.30 1.94 -4.26
CA VAL A 68 -0.94 1.80 -3.75
C VAL A 68 -0.20 0.77 -4.60
N GLN A 69 1.07 1.02 -4.86
CA GLN A 69 1.96 0.14 -5.60
C GLN A 69 3.32 0.05 -4.90
N ILE A 70 3.86 -1.15 -4.80
CA ILE A 70 5.25 -1.36 -4.36
C ILE A 70 6.19 -1.06 -5.53
N ILE A 71 7.04 -0.05 -5.39
CA ILE A 71 8.01 0.36 -6.41
C ILE A 71 9.45 0.11 -5.98
N GLY A 72 9.68 -0.32 -4.74
CA GLY A 72 10.96 -0.77 -4.23
C GLY A 72 10.78 -1.75 -3.09
N ALA A 73 11.55 -2.84 -3.13
CA ALA A 73 11.61 -3.86 -2.08
C ALA A 73 13.07 -4.32 -1.93
N PRO A 74 13.45 -4.91 -0.78
CA PRO A 74 14.73 -5.60 -0.64
C PRO A 74 14.78 -6.83 -1.56
N ALA A 75 15.98 -7.24 -1.98
CA ALA A 75 16.18 -8.32 -2.95
C ALA A 75 15.51 -9.66 -2.56
N ASP A 76 15.42 -9.96 -1.26
CA ASP A 76 14.77 -11.19 -0.77
C ASP A 76 13.23 -11.15 -0.93
N PHE A 77 12.67 -10.00 -1.35
CA PHE A 77 11.25 -9.72 -1.54
C PHE A 77 10.94 -9.21 -2.96
N ASP A 78 11.76 -9.56 -3.96
CA ASP A 78 11.52 -9.14 -5.36
C ASP A 78 10.15 -9.63 -5.90
N ASP A 79 9.59 -10.71 -5.34
CA ASP A 79 8.29 -11.28 -5.76
C ASP A 79 7.10 -10.35 -5.52
N ILE A 80 7.20 -9.40 -4.58
CA ILE A 80 6.15 -8.41 -4.32
C ILE A 80 6.38 -7.09 -5.06
N LEU A 81 7.53 -6.93 -5.75
CA LEU A 81 7.83 -5.71 -6.49
C LEU A 81 6.84 -5.53 -7.65
N GLY A 82 6.24 -4.34 -7.75
CA GLY A 82 5.23 -4.02 -8.75
C GLY A 82 3.80 -4.42 -8.37
N LEU A 83 3.60 -5.16 -7.27
CA LEU A 83 2.28 -5.44 -6.72
C LEU A 83 1.53 -4.14 -6.47
N SER A 84 0.29 -4.08 -6.93
CA SER A 84 -0.56 -2.91 -6.79
C SER A 84 -1.99 -3.32 -6.44
N VAL A 85 -2.60 -2.56 -5.54
CA VAL A 85 -4.00 -2.69 -5.15
C VAL A 85 -4.68 -1.34 -5.25
N SER A 86 -5.99 -1.36 -5.57
CA SER A 86 -6.79 -0.16 -5.68
C SER A 86 -8.23 -0.43 -5.27
N ALA A 87 -8.86 0.53 -4.60
CA ALA A 87 -10.29 0.48 -4.31
C ALA A 87 -10.92 1.87 -4.38
N MET A 88 -12.23 1.88 -4.58
CA MET A 88 -13.05 3.09 -4.53
C MET A 88 -13.56 3.28 -3.10
N GLY A 89 -13.51 4.51 -2.61
CA GLY A 89 -13.99 4.88 -1.28
C GLY A 89 -14.65 6.23 -1.25
#